data_AF-A0A0K8SLA8-F1
#
_entry.id   AF-A0A0K8SLA8-F1
#
_cell.length_a   1.000
_cell.length_b   1.000
_cell.length_c   1.000
_cell.angle_alpha   90.00
_cell.angle_beta   90.00
_cell.angle_gamma   90.00
#
_symmetry.space_group_name_H-M   'P 1'
#
loop_
_entity.id
_entity.type
_entity.pdbx_description
1 polymer ?
#
loop_
_entity_poly.entity_id
_entity_poly.type
_entity_poly.pdbx_seq_one_letter_code
_entity_poly.pdbx_strand_id
1 'polypeptide(L)'
;MFNKGQEAALFAVDQGTSDGPPKAATLPQLLKELEVTKAELESVKTMYRRLLESKKTKSEQDAEVTLQFLKSAVYYFLTDRENATGHLAAIQSILGFSGDEKSAIEKASYSWK
;
A
#
# COMPACT_ATOMS: atom_id res chain seq x y z
N MET A 1 50.66 -22.30 -46.19
CA MET A 1 50.01 -21.64 -45.04
C MET A 1 49.80 -20.17 -45.38
N PHE A 2 48.72 -19.88 -46.11
CA PHE A 2 48.31 -18.54 -46.57
C PHE A 2 46.82 -18.43 -46.24
N ASN A 3 46.46 -18.00 -45.03
CA ASN A 3 45.08 -17.73 -44.61
C ASN A 3 45.07 -16.94 -43.28
N LYS A 4 45.82 -15.84 -43.21
CA LYS A 4 45.83 -14.96 -42.01
C LYS A 4 46.00 -13.48 -42.34
N GLY A 5 45.54 -13.08 -43.53
CA GLY A 5 45.63 -11.69 -44.02
C GLY A 5 44.33 -11.11 -44.59
N GLN A 6 43.27 -11.92 -44.76
CA GLN A 6 41.97 -11.44 -45.29
C GLN A 6 40.97 -11.06 -44.19
N GLU A 7 41.19 -11.47 -42.93
CA GLU A 7 40.30 -11.14 -41.80
C GLU A 7 40.50 -9.70 -41.27
N ALA A 8 41.67 -9.09 -41.48
CA ALA A 8 41.95 -7.73 -41.02
C ALA A 8 41.31 -6.64 -41.91
N ALA A 9 40.91 -6.97 -43.13
CA ALA A 9 40.29 -6.02 -44.06
C ALA A 9 38.77 -5.90 -43.87
N LEU A 10 38.10 -6.89 -43.25
CA LEU A 10 36.66 -6.85 -42.99
C LEU A 10 36.29 -5.97 -41.78
N PHE A 11 37.25 -5.60 -40.93
CA PHE A 11 37.02 -4.80 -39.73
C PHE A 11 37.25 -3.28 -39.91
N ALA A 12 37.55 -2.82 -41.13
CA ALA A 12 37.76 -1.39 -41.42
C ALA A 12 36.62 -0.74 -42.22
N VAL A 13 35.52 -1.46 -42.48
CA VAL A 13 34.32 -0.93 -43.15
C VAL A 13 33.09 -1.14 -42.27
N ASP A 14 33.08 -0.52 -41.09
CA ASP A 14 31.83 -0.08 -40.45
C ASP A 14 31.92 1.41 -40.16
N GLN A 15 31.99 2.15 -41.26
CA GLN A 15 31.68 3.55 -41.31
C GLN A 15 30.16 3.66 -41.49
N GLY A 16 29.43 3.89 -40.39
CA GLY A 16 28.15 4.58 -40.46
C GLY A 16 27.02 4.02 -39.61
N THR A 17 26.87 4.53 -38.38
CA THR A 17 25.58 5.12 -37.94
C THR A 17 25.82 6.22 -36.92
N SER A 18 25.87 7.45 -37.43
CA SER A 18 25.43 8.71 -36.81
C SER A 18 25.55 8.82 -35.28
N ASP A 19 26.73 9.19 -34.79
CA ASP A 19 26.83 10.01 -33.57
C ASP A 19 26.52 11.46 -34.00
N GLY A 20 25.23 11.71 -34.26
CA GLY A 20 24.73 13.04 -34.52
C GLY A 20 24.72 13.85 -33.23
N PRO A 21 24.90 15.18 -33.28
CA PRO A 21 24.80 16.03 -32.09
C PRO A 21 23.45 15.77 -31.41
N PRO A 22 23.33 15.93 -30.08
CA PRO A 22 22.07 15.71 -29.38
C PRO A 22 21.00 16.48 -30.14
N LYS A 23 19.97 15.78 -30.64
CA LYS A 23 18.86 16.42 -31.35
C LYS A 23 18.39 17.56 -30.46
N ALA A 24 18.75 18.79 -30.81
CA ALA A 24 18.31 19.97 -30.09
C ALA A 24 16.80 19.98 -30.26
N ALA A 25 16.09 19.52 -29.23
CA ALA A 25 14.64 19.43 -29.27
C ALA A 25 14.12 20.81 -29.68
N THR A 26 13.47 20.86 -30.82
CA THR A 26 12.95 22.11 -31.37
C THR A 26 11.93 22.67 -30.38
N LEU A 27 11.87 23.98 -30.17
CA LEU A 27 10.99 24.62 -29.19
C LEU A 27 9.53 24.07 -29.20
N PRO A 28 8.88 23.83 -30.37
CA PRO A 28 7.57 23.18 -30.41
C PRO A 28 7.52 21.78 -29.81
N GLN A 29 8.60 21.01 -29.96
CA GLN A 29 8.72 19.66 -29.43
C GLN A 29 8.85 19.66 -27.90
N LEU A 30 9.62 20.60 -27.34
CA LEU A 30 9.72 20.81 -25.89
C LEU A 30 8.38 21.27 -25.28
N LEU A 31 7.64 22.14 -25.96
CA LEU A 31 6.30 22.57 -25.52
C LEU A 31 5.31 21.41 -25.50
N LYS A 32 5.32 20.58 -26.56
CA LYS A 32 4.48 19.38 -26.63
C LYS A 32 4.87 18.38 -25.54
N GLU A 33 6.15 18.16 -25.32
CA GLU A 33 6.65 17.27 -24.28
C GLU A 33 6.21 17.73 -22.90
N LEU A 34 6.34 19.04 -22.61
CA LEU A 34 5.88 19.65 -21.36
C LEU A 34 4.37 19.49 -21.15
N GLU A 35 3.58 19.66 -22.21
CA GLU A 35 2.12 19.46 -22.15
C GLU A 35 1.77 18.00 -21.80
N VAL A 36 2.47 17.04 -22.43
CA VAL A 36 2.33 15.61 -22.12
C VAL A 36 2.75 15.33 -20.67
N THR A 37 3.90 15.84 -20.23
CA THR A 37 4.38 15.61 -18.86
C THR A 37 3.40 16.18 -17.83
N LYS A 38 2.81 17.35 -18.12
CA LYS A 38 1.79 17.97 -17.28
C LYS A 38 0.53 17.11 -17.21
N ALA A 39 0.07 16.57 -18.33
CA ALA A 39 -1.08 15.69 -18.39
C ALA A 39 -0.85 14.38 -17.61
N GLU A 40 0.34 13.78 -17.75
CA GLU A 40 0.74 12.60 -16.98
C GLU A 40 0.79 12.89 -15.48
N LEU A 41 1.36 14.03 -15.08
CA LEU A 41 1.41 14.45 -13.69
C LEU A 41 0.00 14.59 -13.08
N GLU A 42 -0.93 15.22 -13.80
CA GLU A 42 -2.32 15.36 -13.34
C GLU A 42 -3.05 14.02 -13.27
N SER A 43 -2.77 13.10 -14.19
CA SER A 43 -3.27 11.73 -14.14
C SER A 43 -2.78 11.00 -12.88
N VAL A 44 -1.48 11.05 -12.59
CA VAL A 44 -0.88 10.42 -11.41
C VAL A 44 -1.43 11.03 -10.11
N LYS A 45 -1.53 12.36 -10.01
CA LYS A 45 -2.14 13.03 -8.84
C LYS A 45 -3.58 12.58 -8.61
N THR A 46 -4.35 12.43 -9.68
CA THR A 46 -5.75 12.01 -9.60
C THR A 46 -5.87 10.55 -9.16
N MET A 47 -5.02 9.66 -9.67
CA MET A 47 -4.95 8.27 -9.19
C MET A 47 -4.58 8.21 -7.71
N TYR A 48 -3.58 8.98 -7.28
CA TYR A 48 -3.17 9.02 -5.88
C TYR A 48 -4.28 9.52 -4.94
N ARG A 49 -5.00 10.59 -5.31
CA ARG A 49 -6.16 11.07 -4.54
C ARG A 49 -7.22 9.99 -4.35
N ARG A 50 -7.61 9.31 -5.44
CA ARG A 50 -8.58 8.20 -5.37
C ARG A 50 -8.11 7.06 -4.48
N LEU A 51 -6.82 6.73 -4.51
CA LEU A 51 -6.24 5.70 -3.65
C LEU A 51 -6.24 6.10 -2.16
N LEU A 52 -6.05 7.38 -1.86
CA LEU A 52 -6.18 7.90 -0.50
C LEU A 52 -7.62 7.86 -0.02
N GLU A 53 -8.57 8.29 -0.85
CA GLU A 53 -9.99 8.28 -0.54
C GLU A 53 -10.49 6.85 -0.29
N SER A 54 -10.10 5.88 -1.13
CA SER A 54 -10.50 4.48 -0.95
C SER A 54 -9.91 3.85 0.32
N LYS A 55 -8.67 4.21 0.70
CA LYS A 55 -8.09 3.80 1.97
C LYS A 55 -8.83 4.39 3.16
N LYS A 56 -9.21 5.67 3.07
CA LYS A 56 -9.96 6.35 4.14
C LYS A 56 -11.33 5.71 4.34
N THR A 57 -12.10 5.52 3.27
CA THR A 57 -13.43 4.89 3.36
C THR A 57 -13.34 3.47 3.87
N LYS A 58 -12.32 2.70 3.46
CA LYS A 58 -12.07 1.36 4.00
C LYS A 58 -11.75 1.40 5.49
N SER A 59 -10.88 2.31 5.95
CA SER A 59 -10.56 2.43 7.38
C SER A 59 -11.76 2.87 8.23
N GLU A 60 -12.63 3.74 7.70
CA GLU A 60 -13.86 4.16 8.37
C GLU A 60 -14.87 3.01 8.44
N GLN A 61 -15.01 2.23 7.37
CA GLN A 61 -15.83 1.02 7.37
C GLN A 61 -15.31 -0.05 8.33
N ASP A 62 -14.00 -0.28 8.36
CA ASP A 62 -13.36 -1.25 9.25
C ASP A 62 -13.55 -0.84 10.74
N ALA A 63 -13.48 0.47 11.03
CA ALA A 63 -13.74 0.99 12.37
C ALA A 63 -15.21 0.86 12.79
N GLU A 64 -16.15 1.17 11.91
CA GLU A 64 -17.59 1.02 12.17
C GLU A 64 -17.95 -0.45 12.43
N VAL A 65 -17.43 -1.38 11.62
CA VAL A 65 -17.62 -2.82 11.82
C VAL A 65 -17.04 -3.27 13.16
N THR A 66 -15.84 -2.81 13.51
CA THR A 66 -15.20 -3.11 14.79
C THR A 66 -16.01 -2.59 15.97
N LEU A 67 -16.58 -1.37 15.88
CA LEU A 67 -17.46 -0.81 16.90
C LEU A 67 -18.76 -1.62 17.04
N GLN A 68 -19.33 -2.11 15.93
CA GLN A 68 -20.51 -2.97 15.98
C GLN A 68 -20.23 -4.30 16.67
N PHE A 69 -19.07 -4.91 16.41
CA PHE A 69 -18.62 -6.10 17.13
C PHE A 69 -18.43 -5.81 18.62
N LEU A 70 -17.79 -4.69 18.97
CA LEU A 70 -17.58 -4.31 20.36
C LEU A 70 -18.91 -4.08 21.08
N LYS A 71 -19.85 -3.36 20.46
CA LYS A 71 -21.20 -3.13 20.98
C LYS A 71 -21.93 -4.46 21.24
N SER A 72 -21.84 -5.39 20.31
CA SER A 72 -22.46 -6.72 20.42
C SER A 72 -21.81 -7.54 21.54
N ALA A 73 -20.48 -7.54 21.61
CA ALA A 73 -19.74 -8.25 22.65
C ALA A 73 -20.08 -7.71 24.05
N VAL A 74 -20.19 -6.38 24.22
CA VAL A 74 -20.62 -5.76 25.48
C VAL A 74 -22.07 -6.09 25.80
N TYR A 75 -22.98 -6.00 24.82
CA TYR A 75 -24.39 -6.33 25.01
C TYR A 75 -24.56 -7.76 25.53
N TYR A 76 -23.94 -8.74 24.87
CA TYR A 76 -24.04 -10.14 25.29
C TYR A 76 -23.24 -10.43 26.55
N PHE A 77 -22.12 -9.74 26.81
CA PHE A 77 -21.44 -9.84 28.10
C PHE A 77 -22.34 -9.47 29.28
N LEU A 78 -23.21 -8.47 29.11
CA LEU A 78 -24.13 -8.01 30.15
C LEU A 78 -25.42 -8.81 30.22
N THR A 79 -25.91 -9.32 29.08
CA THR A 79 -27.23 -9.97 28.98
C THR A 79 -27.18 -11.49 29.00
N ASP A 80 -26.10 -12.10 28.51
CA ASP A 80 -25.88 -13.55 28.49
C ASP A 80 -24.84 -13.94 29.55
N ARG A 81 -25.34 -14.35 30.72
CA ARG A 81 -24.49 -14.78 31.84
C ARG A 81 -23.92 -16.19 31.68
N GLU A 82 -24.47 -17.01 30.79
CA GLU A 82 -23.96 -18.38 30.57
C GLU A 82 -22.65 -18.36 29.78
N ASN A 83 -22.50 -17.41 28.87
CA ASN A 83 -21.32 -17.25 28.03
C ASN A 83 -20.53 -15.95 28.27
N ALA A 84 -20.68 -15.35 29.46
CA ALA A 84 -20.01 -14.08 29.79
C ALA A 84 -18.48 -14.15 29.65
N THR A 85 -17.85 -15.31 29.90
CA THR A 85 -16.40 -15.49 29.71
C THR A 85 -16.00 -15.42 28.23
N GLY A 86 -16.80 -16.01 27.33
CA GLY A 86 -16.58 -15.93 25.88
C GLY A 86 -16.72 -14.50 25.35
N HIS A 87 -17.73 -13.77 25.84
CA HIS A 87 -17.93 -12.37 25.48
C HIS A 87 -16.84 -11.45 26.04
N LEU A 88 -16.35 -11.70 27.26
CA LEU A 88 -15.21 -10.98 27.82
C LEU A 88 -13.94 -11.20 26.99
N ALA A 89 -13.68 -12.45 26.57
CA ALA A 89 -12.54 -12.75 25.71
C ALA A 89 -12.64 -12.03 24.35
N ALA A 90 -13.84 -11.92 23.79
CA ALA A 90 -14.08 -11.14 22.56
C ALA A 90 -13.80 -9.65 22.77
N ILE A 91 -14.25 -9.05 23.88
CA ILE A 91 -13.97 -7.65 24.23
C ILE A 91 -12.45 -7.42 24.36
N GLN A 92 -11.76 -8.30 25.09
CA GLN A 92 -10.30 -8.22 25.26
C GLN A 92 -9.54 -8.35 23.93
N SER A 93 -10.05 -9.17 23.01
CA SER A 93 -9.46 -9.34 21.67
C SER A 93 -9.66 -8.11 20.80
N ILE A 94 -10.89 -7.57 20.74
CA ILE A 94 -11.25 -6.39 19.94
C ILE A 94 -10.48 -5.14 20.41
N LEU A 95 -10.35 -4.96 21.72
CA LEU A 95 -9.66 -3.81 22.31
C LEU A 95 -8.14 -3.99 22.43
N GLY A 96 -7.62 -5.17 22.09
CA GLY A 96 -6.18 -5.43 22.07
C GLY A 96 -5.52 -5.47 23.45
N PHE A 97 -6.20 -5.99 24.47
CA PHE A 97 -5.67 -6.03 25.83
C PHE A 97 -4.40 -6.88 25.90
N SER A 98 -3.39 -6.34 26.57
CA SER A 98 -2.14 -6.99 26.92
C SER A 98 -2.34 -8.14 27.91
N GLY A 99 -1.32 -9.00 28.06
CA GLY A 99 -1.36 -10.10 29.02
C GLY A 99 -1.57 -9.62 30.46
N ASP A 100 -0.90 -8.54 30.84
CA ASP A 100 -1.01 -7.96 32.19
C ASP A 100 -2.40 -7.42 32.47
N GLU A 101 -3.01 -6.72 31.50
CA GLU A 101 -4.39 -6.22 31.61
C GLU A 101 -5.40 -7.37 31.74
N LYS A 102 -5.23 -8.44 30.95
CA LYS A 102 -6.07 -9.65 31.05
C LYS A 102 -5.97 -10.28 32.44
N SER A 103 -4.76 -10.44 32.97
CA SER A 103 -4.54 -10.98 34.30
C SER A 103 -5.10 -10.09 35.41
N ALA A 104 -5.04 -8.77 35.26
CA ALA A 104 -5.65 -7.84 36.22
C ALA A 104 -7.19 -7.96 36.24
N ILE A 105 -7.81 -8.10 35.07
CA ILE A 105 -9.26 -8.26 34.92
C ILE A 105 -9.74 -9.61 35.46
N GLU A 106 -8.97 -10.67 35.24
CA GLU A 106 -9.26 -11.99 35.77
C GLU A 106 -9.25 -11.95 37.31
N LYS A 107 -8.22 -11.35 37.92
CA LYS A 107 -8.15 -11.14 39.38
C LYS A 107 -9.33 -10.31 39.91
N ALA A 108 -9.73 -9.26 39.19
CA ALA A 108 -10.88 -8.43 39.56
C ALA A 108 -12.21 -9.20 39.45
N SER A 109 -12.37 -10.07 38.44
CA SER A 109 -13.56 -10.92 38.26
C SER A 109 -13.75 -11.92 39.39
N TYR A 110 -12.66 -12.42 39.99
CA TYR A 110 -12.73 -13.25 41.20
C TYR A 110 -13.12 -12.47 42.47
N SER A 111 -12.91 -11.15 42.49
CA SER A 111 -13.30 -10.28 43.61
C SER A 111 -14.76 -9.83 43.54
N TRP A 112 -15.42 -9.94 42.38
CA TRP A 112 -16.81 -9.53 42.16
C TRP A 112 -17.82 -10.68 42.25
N LYS A 113 -17.34 -11.93 42.33
CA LYS A 113 -18.15 -13.13 42.60
C LYS A 113 -18.10 -13.47 44.08
#